data_AF-A0A9P1HTX1-F1
#
_entry.id   AF-A0A9P1HTX1-F1
#
_cell.length_a   1.000
_cell.length_b   1.000
_cell.length_c   1.000
_cell.angle_alpha   90.00
_cell.angle_beta   90.00
_cell.angle_gamma   90.00
#
_symmetry.space_group_name_H-M   'P 1'
#
loop_
_entity.id
_entity.type
_entity.pdbx_description
1 polymer ?
#
loop_
_entity_poly.entity_id
_entity_poly.type
_entity_poly.pdbx_seq_one_letter_code
_entity_poly.pdbx_strand_id
1 'polypeptide(L)' 'MGVGMGVAMMMQQAGAIVGAQAPTMDPTALQGQIRKAKAEGRTVTMVNGALYFDYQLVARIPPHFDIRI' A
#
# COMPACT_ATOMS: atom_id res chain seq x y z
N MET A 1 -36.77 7.37 -8.30
CA MET A 1 -35.51 8.15 -8.23
C MET A 1 -34.85 7.80 -6.90
N GLY A 2 -33.74 7.04 -6.84
CA GLY A 2 -33.15 6.75 -5.52
C GLY A 2 -32.02 5.73 -5.44
N VAL A 3 -31.90 4.79 -6.39
CA VAL A 3 -30.87 3.74 -6.31
C VAL A 3 -29.56 4.16 -6.99
N GLY A 4 -29.62 4.92 -8.08
CA GLY A 4 -28.43 5.31 -8.86
C GLY A 4 -27.46 6.26 -8.16
N MET A 5 -27.96 7.12 -7.26
CA MET A 5 -27.12 8.08 -6.52
C MET A 5 -26.23 7.42 -5.47
N GLY A 6 -26.69 6.35 -4.81
CA GLY A 6 -25.89 5.61 -3.84
C GLY A 6 -24.73 4.86 -4.49
N VAL A 7 -24.98 4.26 -5.65
CA VAL A 7 -23.95 3.57 -6.44
C VAL A 7 -22.92 4.57 -6.99
N ALA A 8 -23.37 5.74 -7.45
CA ALA A 8 -22.47 6.80 -7.91
C ALA A 8 -21.54 7.29 -6.79
N MET A 9 -22.06 7.47 -5.57
CA MET A 9 -21.23 7.86 -4.41
C MET A 9 -20.23 6.76 -3.99
N MET A 10 -20.63 5.49 -3.99
CA MET A 10 -19.69 4.38 -3.74
C MET A 10 -18.58 4.32 -4.80
N MET A 11 -18.92 4.49 -6.07
CA MET A 11 -17.94 4.51 -7.15
C MET A 11 -16.99 5.71 -7.06
N GLN A 12 -17.50 6.87 -6.67
CA GLN A 12 -16.68 8.07 -6.48
C GLN A 12 -15.71 7.92 -5.30
N GLN A 13 -16.15 7.31 -4.19
CA GLN A 13 -15.26 7.00 -3.07
C GLN A 13 -14.23 5.93 -3.43
N ALA A 14 -14.64 4.88 -4.15
CA ALA A 14 -13.71 3.87 -4.65
C ALA A 14 -12.65 4.50 -5.59
N GLY A 15 -13.07 5.39 -6.49
CA GLY A 15 -12.18 6.15 -7.36
C GLY A 15 -11.24 7.08 -6.60
N ALA A 16 -11.69 7.69 -5.50
CA ALA A 16 -10.86 8.53 -4.65
C ALA A 16 -9.80 7.72 -3.86
N ILE A 17 -10.12 6.49 -3.46
CA ILE A 17 -9.15 5.58 -2.81
C ILE A 17 -8.14 5.03 -3.82
N VAL A 18 -8.57 4.77 -5.06
CA VAL A 18 -7.71 4.27 -6.15
C VAL A 18 -6.86 5.39 -6.77
N GLY A 19 -7.36 6.63 -6.81
CA GLY A 19 -6.69 7.80 -7.36
C GLY A 19 -5.94 8.64 -6.33
N ALA A 20 -5.99 8.29 -5.05
CA ALA A 20 -5.14 8.90 -4.03
C ALA A 20 -3.68 8.67 -4.44
N GLN A 21 -2.97 9.77 -4.71
CA GLN A 21 -1.54 9.72 -4.97
C GLN A 21 -0.89 8.90 -3.87
N ALA A 22 -0.21 7.82 -4.25
CA ALA A 22 0.50 6.97 -3.31
C ALA A 22 1.37 7.91 -2.45
N PRO A 23 1.26 7.84 -1.10
CA PRO A 23 2.07 8.67 -0.23
C PRO A 23 3.51 8.56 -0.70
N THR A 24 4.18 9.71 -0.88
CA THR A 24 5.56 9.78 -1.39
C THR A 24 6.42 8.85 -0.57
N MET A 25 6.74 7.70 -1.16
CA MET A 25 7.36 6.61 -0.45
C MET A 25 8.86 6.83 -0.52
N ASP A 26 9.50 7.18 0.60
CA ASP A 26 10.95 7.25 0.68
C ASP A 26 11.52 5.81 0.63
N PRO A 27 12.20 5.43 -0.47
CA PRO A 27 12.74 4.08 -0.60
C PRO A 27 13.75 3.74 0.51
N THR A 28 14.50 4.72 0.98
CA THR A 28 15.55 4.55 2.00
C THR A 28 14.92 4.24 3.35
N ALA A 29 13.90 5.00 3.73
CA ALA A 29 13.14 4.74 4.95
C ALA A 29 12.46 3.36 4.91
N LEU A 30 11.90 2.97 3.76
CA LEU A 30 11.26 1.67 3.62
C LEU A 30 12.27 0.52 3.74
N GLN A 31 13.44 0.62 3.12
CA GLN A 31 14.52 -0.37 3.29
C GLN A 31 14.92 -0.52 4.77
N GLY A 32 15.08 0.60 5.48
CA GLY A 32 15.38 0.58 6.92
C GLY A 32 14.31 -0.15 7.73
N GLN A 33 13.03 0.08 7.42
CA GLN A 33 11.91 -0.59 8.06
C GLN A 33 11.88 -2.10 7.77
N ILE A 34 12.13 -2.51 6.51
CA ILE A 34 12.19 -3.92 6.13
C ILE A 34 13.33 -4.63 6.87
N ARG A 35 14.52 -4.02 6.91
CA ARG A 35 15.68 -4.57 7.61
C ARG A 35 15.43 -4.73 9.10
N LYS A 36 14.86 -3.71 9.73
CA LYS A 36 14.46 -3.75 11.14
C LYS A 36 13.45 -4.86 11.40
N ALA A 37 12.38 -4.93 10.61
CA ALA A 37 11.35 -5.96 10.77
C ALA A 37 11.93 -7.38 10.64
N LYS A 38 12.81 -7.61 9.66
CA LYS A 38 13.52 -8.89 9.52
C LYS A 38 14.44 -9.19 10.71
N ALA A 39 15.18 -8.19 11.21
CA ALA A 39 16.05 -8.35 12.38
C ALA A 39 15.25 -8.68 13.66
N GLU A 40 14.03 -8.16 13.77
CA GLU A 40 13.09 -8.46 14.86
C GLU A 40 12.38 -9.82 14.69
N GLY A 41 12.64 -10.56 13.61
CA GLY A 41 11.99 -11.84 13.32
C GLY A 41 10.53 -11.72 12.86
N ARG A 42 10.10 -10.52 12.45
CA ARG A 42 8.74 -10.25 11.96
C ARG A 42 8.55 -10.82 10.56
N THR A 43 7.31 -11.19 10.25
CA THR A 43 6.96 -11.71 8.93
C THR A 43 6.87 -10.57 7.93
N VAL A 44 7.72 -10.57 6.90
CA VAL A 44 7.67 -9.59 5.81
C VAL A 44 7.15 -10.26 4.54
N THR A 45 6.01 -9.80 4.04
CA THR A 45 5.31 -10.39 2.89
C THR A 45 5.05 -9.33 1.84
N MET A 46 5.34 -9.62 0.57
CA MET A 46 5.00 -8.77 -0.56
C MET A 46 4.03 -9.50 -1.49
N VAL A 47 2.84 -8.94 -1.71
CA VAL A 47 1.79 -9.52 -2.56
C VAL A 47 1.11 -8.41 -3.35
N ASN A 48 1.02 -8.55 -4.68
CA ASN A 48 0.34 -7.61 -5.58
C ASN A 48 0.78 -6.14 -5.39
N GLY A 49 2.08 -5.91 -5.19
CA GLY A 49 2.63 -4.57 -4.94
C GLY A 49 2.31 -4.00 -3.56
N ALA A 50 1.69 -4.75 -2.65
CA ALA A 50 1.51 -4.36 -1.26
C ALA A 50 2.52 -5.08 -0.36
N LEU A 51 3.18 -4.30 0.51
CA LEU A 51 4.12 -4.79 1.52
C LEU A 51 3.41 -4.88 2.86
N TYR A 52 3.53 -6.03 3.51
CA TYR A 52 2.95 -6.33 4.79
C TYR A 52 4.00 -6.74 5.81
N PHE A 53 3.88 -6.23 7.03
CA PHE A 53 4.59 -6.76 8.20
C PHE A 53 3.57 -7.38 9.15
N ASP A 54 3.74 -8.66 9.50
CA ASP A 54 2.80 -9.43 10.33
C ASP A 54 1.34 -9.23 9.89
N TYR A 55 1.11 -9.33 8.57
CA TYR A 55 -0.21 -9.18 7.93
C TYR A 55 -0.80 -7.76 7.98
N GLN A 56 -0.08 -6.75 8.47
CA GLN A 56 -0.47 -5.34 8.42
C GLN A 56 0.14 -4.63 7.22
N LEU A 57 -0.68 -3.88 6.47
CA LEU A 57 -0.23 -3.12 5.29
C LEU A 57 0.69 -1.97 5.72
N VAL A 58 1.92 -1.96 5.20
CA VAL A 58 2.93 -0.94 5.50
C VAL A 58 3.14 0.01 4.32
N ALA A 59 3.16 -0.53 3.10
CA ALA A 59 3.40 0.27 1.91
C ALA A 59 2.72 -0.33 0.68
N ARG A 60 2.42 0.53 -0.30
CA ARG A 60 2.07 0.13 -1.67
C ARG A 60 3.21 0.53 -2.58
N ILE A 61 3.90 -0.47 -3.11
CA ILE A 61 5.04 -0.33 -4.02
C ILE A 61 4.49 -0.02 -5.42
N PRO A 62 4.84 1.14 -6.01
CA PRO A 62 4.45 1.47 -7.37
C PRO A 62 5.03 0.46 -8.39
N PRO A 63 4.40 0.30 -9.57
CA PRO A 63 4.99 -0.45 -10.67
C PRO A 63 6.39 0.11 -11.00
N HIS A 64 7.32 -0.78 -11.37
CA HIS A 64 8.71 -0.44 -11.73
C HIS A 64 9.55 0.20 -10.60
N PHE A 65 9.10 0.13 -9.35
CA PHE A 65 9.85 0.58 -8.20
C PHE A 65 10.74 -0.55 -7.66
N ASP A 66 12.06 -0.40 -7.79
CA ASP A 66 13.04 -1.38 -7.32
C ASP A 66 13.48 -1.08 -5.88
N ILE A 67 13.24 -2.02 -4.98
CA ILE A 67 13.69 -1.95 -3.58
C ILE A 67 14.83 -2.94 -3.42
N ARG A 68 16.06 -2.42 -3.43
CA ARG A 68 17.25 -3.23 -3.14
C ARG A 68 17.39 -3.40 -1.62
N ILE A 69 17.06 -4.58 -1.12
CA ILE A 69 17.02 -4.87 0.33
C ILE A 69 18.38 -5.33 0.84
#